data_AF-A0A6B2G9A0-F1
#
_entry.id   AF-A0A6B2G9A0-F1
#
_cell.length_a   1.000
_cell.length_b   1.000
_cell.length_c   1.000
_cell.angle_alpha   90.00
_cell.angle_beta   90.00
_cell.angle_gamma   90.00
#
_symmetry.space_group_name_H-M   'P 1'
#
loop_
_entity.id
_entity.type
_entity.pdbx_description
1 polymer ?
#
loop_
_entity_poly.entity_id
_entity_poly.type
_entity_poly.pdbx_seq_one_letter_code
_entity_poly.pdbx_strand_id
1 'polypeptide(L)'
;KITSSKAVFEVMQPLIGDLKYEEFWVLYLNNANSIIGKQCLSKGGLTGTLVDTRLVFKPALSLLATGIILCHNHPSGTVEPSQSDKQLTQKIKEAGNTLDIKVLDHLIVTEKKYFSFADDNLL
;
A
#
# COMPACT_ATOMS: atom_id res chain seq x y z
N LYS A 1 14.13 6.32 -5.24
CA LYS A 1 14.41 5.62 -3.97
C LYS A 1 13.43 6.13 -2.93
N ILE A 2 12.85 5.24 -2.12
CA ILE A 2 11.92 5.59 -1.04
C ILE A 2 12.70 5.69 0.27
N THR A 3 12.59 6.83 0.94
CA THR A 3 13.27 7.12 2.21
C THR A 3 12.32 7.57 3.31
N SER A 4 11.04 7.79 3.00
CA SER A 4 10.01 8.23 3.93
C SER A 4 8.61 7.94 3.35
N SER A 5 7.60 7.96 4.20
CA SER A 5 6.19 7.92 3.80
C SER A 5 5.84 9.05 2.83
N LYS A 6 6.39 10.26 3.05
CA LYS A 6 6.23 11.41 2.14
C LYS A 6 6.71 11.09 0.72
N ALA A 7 7.83 10.40 0.56
CA ALA A 7 8.34 10.01 -0.76
C ALA A 7 7.39 9.03 -1.47
N VAL A 8 6.70 8.16 -0.72
CA VAL A 8 5.66 7.29 -1.28
C VAL A 8 4.43 8.10 -1.70
N PHE A 9 4.00 9.04 -0.85
CA PHE A 9 2.88 9.93 -1.16
C PHE A 9 3.14 10.74 -2.44
N GLU A 10 4.34 11.32 -2.61
CA GLU A 10 4.70 12.08 -3.82
C GLU A 10 4.67 11.22 -5.09
N VAL A 11 4.94 9.91 -4.98
CA VAL A 11 4.84 8.97 -6.10
C VAL A 11 3.40 8.59 -6.40
N MET A 12 2.56 8.42 -5.37
CA MET A 12 1.21 7.86 -5.51
C MET A 12 0.13 8.91 -5.66
N GLN A 13 0.29 10.12 -5.11
CA GLN A 13 -0.71 11.18 -5.16
C GLN A 13 -1.13 11.51 -6.60
N PRO A 14 -0.23 11.66 -7.58
CA PRO A 14 -0.64 11.93 -8.97
C PRO A 14 -1.38 10.77 -9.64
N LEU A 15 -1.28 9.55 -9.08
CA LEU A 15 -1.90 8.35 -9.65
C LEU A 15 -3.30 8.09 -9.08
N ILE A 16 -3.47 8.29 -7.78
CA ILE A 16 -4.70 7.89 -7.06
C ILE A 16 -5.34 8.98 -6.21
N GLY A 17 -4.67 10.11 -5.98
CA GLY A 17 -5.10 11.12 -4.99
C GLY A 17 -6.42 11.83 -5.32
N ASP A 18 -6.74 12.01 -6.61
CA ASP A 18 -7.96 12.70 -7.08
C ASP A 18 -8.99 11.73 -7.72
N LEU A 19 -8.82 10.43 -7.52
CA LEU A 19 -9.77 9.46 -8.04
C LEU A 19 -11.08 9.49 -7.24
N LYS A 20 -12.21 9.50 -7.96
CA LYS A 20 -13.56 9.44 -7.39
C LYS A 20 -13.98 8.04 -6.92
N TYR A 21 -13.06 7.10 -6.98
CA TYR A 21 -13.25 5.70 -6.61
C TYR A 21 -11.96 5.18 -5.97
N GLU A 22 -12.06 4.14 -5.16
CA GLU A 22 -10.90 3.55 -4.46
C GLU A 22 -10.10 2.66 -5.41
N GLU A 23 -8.78 2.80 -5.38
CA GLU A 23 -7.84 1.84 -5.95
C GLU A 23 -6.88 1.35 -4.85
N PHE A 24 -6.55 0.05 -4.88
CA PHE A 24 -5.53 -0.54 -4.00
C PHE A 24 -4.30 -0.91 -4.83
N TRP A 25 -3.15 -0.43 -4.39
CA TRP A 25 -1.86 -0.53 -5.05
C TRP A 25 -0.83 -1.17 -4.14
N VAL A 26 0.13 -1.84 -4.78
CA VAL A 26 1.33 -2.35 -4.12
C VAL A 26 2.55 -1.84 -4.87
N LEU A 27 3.48 -1.26 -4.13
CA LEU A 27 4.82 -0.95 -4.59
C LEU A 27 5.75 -2.09 -4.15
N TYR A 28 6.57 -2.56 -5.09
CA TYR A 28 7.56 -3.60 -4.86
C TYR A 28 8.94 -2.96 -4.81
N LEU A 29 9.70 -3.25 -3.75
CA LEU A 29 10.99 -2.63 -3.47
C LEU A 29 12.11 -3.67 -3.38
N ASN A 30 13.31 -3.27 -3.80
CA ASN A 30 14.54 -4.01 -3.53
C ASN A 30 15.19 -3.57 -2.20
N ASN A 31 16.31 -4.21 -1.82
CA ASN A 31 17.04 -3.92 -0.57
C ASN A 31 17.57 -2.48 -0.46
N ALA A 32 17.68 -1.75 -1.58
CA ALA A 32 18.06 -0.35 -1.58
C ALA A 32 16.84 0.59 -1.46
N ASN A 33 15.66 0.07 -1.11
CA ASN A 33 14.38 0.77 -1.11
C ASN A 33 14.07 1.46 -2.45
N SER A 34 14.48 0.86 -3.56
CA SER A 34 14.13 1.34 -4.90
C SER A 34 12.92 0.58 -5.42
N ILE A 35 11.96 1.31 -5.98
CA ILE A 35 10.78 0.72 -6.59
C ILE A 35 11.21 -0.06 -7.82
N ILE A 36 10.96 -1.37 -7.81
CA ILE A 36 11.21 -2.31 -8.92
C ILE A 36 9.91 -2.73 -9.63
N GLY A 37 8.76 -2.35 -9.06
CA GLY A 37 7.46 -2.57 -9.67
C GLY A 37 6.35 -1.83 -8.93
N LYS A 38 5.24 -1.59 -9.64
CA LYS A 38 4.00 -1.07 -9.06
C LYS A 38 2.82 -1.78 -9.71
N GLN A 39 1.83 -2.18 -8.91
CA GLN A 39 0.66 -2.87 -9.43
C GLN A 39 -0.61 -2.41 -8.73
N CYS A 40 -1.64 -2.10 -9.52
CA CYS A 40 -3.00 -1.93 -9.05
C CYS A 40 -3.64 -3.32 -8.90
N LEU A 41 -4.04 -3.69 -7.69
CA LEU A 41 -4.69 -4.97 -7.41
C LEU A 41 -6.21 -4.90 -7.43
N SER A 42 -6.76 -3.70 -7.22
CA SER A 42 -8.20 -3.49 -7.30
C SER A 42 -8.53 -2.06 -7.68
N LYS A 43 -9.66 -1.89 -8.38
CA LYS A 43 -10.24 -0.62 -8.80
C LYS A 43 -11.76 -0.66 -8.56
N GLY A 44 -12.28 0.33 -7.85
CA GLY A 44 -13.71 0.63 -7.78
C GLY A 44 -14.54 -0.25 -6.85
N GLY A 45 -14.37 -0.10 -5.53
CA GLY A 45 -15.35 -0.60 -4.54
C GLY A 45 -15.75 0.50 -3.54
N LEU A 46 -17.04 0.54 -3.16
CA LEU A 46 -17.61 1.42 -2.11
C LEU A 46 -17.60 0.75 -0.71
N THR A 47 -17.25 -0.53 -0.64
CA THR A 47 -17.44 -1.40 0.53
C THR A 47 -16.23 -2.31 0.74
N GLY A 48 -15.07 -1.72 1.00
CA GLY A 48 -13.85 -2.47 1.31
C GLY A 48 -13.28 -3.20 0.11
N THR A 49 -12.00 -2.97 -0.16
CA THR A 49 -11.33 -3.62 -1.27
C THR A 49 -10.97 -5.06 -0.88
N LEU A 50 -11.60 -6.07 -1.50
CA LEU A 50 -11.19 -7.46 -1.34
C LEU A 50 -9.84 -7.67 -2.05
N VAL A 51 -8.75 -7.52 -1.30
CA VAL A 51 -7.40 -7.75 -1.79
C VAL A 51 -7.00 -9.20 -1.48
N ASP A 52 -6.77 -9.98 -2.52
CA ASP A 52 -6.24 -11.34 -2.38
C ASP A 52 -4.74 -11.26 -2.07
N THR A 53 -4.35 -11.74 -0.87
CA THR A 53 -2.97 -11.81 -0.42
C THR A 53 -2.06 -12.53 -1.42
N ARG A 54 -2.56 -13.52 -2.15
CA ARG A 54 -1.79 -14.24 -3.19
C ARG A 54 -1.42 -13.32 -4.35
N LEU A 55 -2.31 -12.38 -4.71
CA LEU A 55 -2.05 -11.40 -5.77
C LEU A 55 -1.10 -10.29 -5.32
N VAL A 56 -1.03 -10.01 -4.02
CA VAL A 56 0.01 -9.13 -3.44
C VAL A 56 1.40 -9.74 -3.61
N PHE A 57 1.56 -11.02 -3.22
CA PHE A 57 2.89 -11.65 -3.15
C PHE A 57 3.36 -12.35 -4.43
N LYS A 58 2.47 -12.77 -5.34
CA LYS A 58 2.88 -13.37 -6.62
C LYS A 58 3.87 -12.47 -7.40
N PRO A 59 3.60 -11.15 -7.58
CA PRO A 59 4.54 -10.25 -8.23
C PRO A 59 5.77 -9.97 -7.35
N ALA A 60 5.61 -9.88 -6.03
CA ALA A 60 6.73 -9.67 -5.11
C ALA A 60 7.79 -10.79 -5.26
N LEU A 61 7.35 -12.04 -5.30
CA LEU A 61 8.21 -13.20 -5.52
C LEU A 61 8.84 -13.19 -6.92
N SER A 62 8.04 -12.88 -7.95
CA SER A 62 8.52 -12.84 -9.34
C SER A 62 9.57 -11.76 -9.58
N LEU A 63 9.45 -10.62 -8.89
CA LEU A 63 10.37 -9.50 -8.97
C LEU A 63 11.56 -9.61 -7.98
N LEU A 64 11.60 -10.66 -7.16
CA LEU A 64 12.55 -10.79 -6.04
C LEU A 64 12.54 -9.55 -5.13
N ALA A 65 11.35 -9.02 -4.87
CA ALA A 65 11.15 -7.90 -3.97
C ALA A 65 11.50 -8.31 -2.54
N THR A 66 12.20 -7.43 -1.83
CA THR A 66 12.58 -7.65 -0.43
C THR A 66 11.72 -6.84 0.54
N GLY A 67 10.94 -5.89 0.00
CA GLY A 67 9.90 -5.19 0.72
C GLY A 67 8.77 -4.76 -0.19
N ILE A 68 7.60 -4.52 0.41
CA ILE A 68 6.42 -3.97 -0.24
C ILE A 68 5.86 -2.80 0.55
N ILE A 69 5.22 -1.87 -0.15
CA ILE A 69 4.43 -0.78 0.45
C ILE A 69 3.03 -0.86 -0.14
N LEU A 70 2.03 -0.88 0.74
CA LEU A 70 0.62 -0.89 0.38
C LEU A 70 0.14 0.56 0.25
N CYS A 71 -0.73 0.84 -0.72
CA CYS A 71 -1.30 2.17 -0.91
C CYS A 71 -2.75 2.06 -1.35
N HIS A 72 -3.66 2.82 -0.74
CA HIS A 72 -4.99 3.05 -1.32
C HIS A 72 -5.43 4.48 -1.13
N ASN A 73 -6.42 4.92 -1.92
CA ASN A 73 -7.00 6.25 -1.77
C ASN A 73 -8.39 6.19 -1.14
N HIS A 74 -8.72 7.23 -0.37
CA HIS A 74 -10.08 7.49 0.09
C HIS A 74 -10.66 8.69 -0.67
N PRO A 75 -11.61 8.48 -1.60
CA PRO A 75 -12.28 9.56 -2.34
C PRO A 75 -13.02 10.56 -1.44
N SER A 76 -13.37 10.15 -0.22
CA SER A 76 -13.98 11.01 0.79
C SER A 76 -13.04 12.09 1.34
N GLY A 77 -11.73 11.96 1.13
CA GLY A 77 -10.72 12.85 1.69
C GLY A 77 -10.37 12.58 3.16
N THR A 78 -10.95 11.54 3.77
CA THR A 78 -10.60 11.09 5.12
C THR A 78 -9.32 10.25 5.06
N VAL A 79 -8.38 10.53 5.96
CA VAL A 79 -7.12 9.77 6.07
C VAL A 79 -7.13 8.74 7.19
N GLU A 80 -8.20 8.71 7.99
CA GLU A 80 -8.33 7.74 9.07
C GLU A 80 -8.54 6.32 8.50
N PRO A 81 -7.74 5.33 8.92
CA PRO A 81 -7.91 3.95 8.48
C PRO A 81 -9.19 3.33 9.06
N SER A 82 -9.94 2.67 8.19
CA SER A 82 -11.07 1.81 8.60
C SER A 82 -10.58 0.56 9.34
N GLN A 83 -11.51 -0.14 10.00
CA GLN A 83 -11.18 -1.45 10.60
C GLN A 83 -10.77 -2.49 9.55
N SER A 84 -11.37 -2.44 8.35
CA SER A 84 -10.98 -3.28 7.22
C SER A 84 -9.54 -3.02 6.77
N ASP A 85 -9.10 -1.76 6.75
CA ASP A 85 -7.71 -1.42 6.37
C ASP A 85 -6.73 -2.03 7.37
N LYS A 86 -7.01 -1.89 8.67
CA LYS A 86 -6.17 -2.44 9.74
C LYS A 86 -6.08 -3.97 9.65
N GLN A 87 -7.22 -4.64 9.49
CA GLN A 87 -7.26 -6.10 9.36
C GLN A 87 -6.53 -6.59 8.10
N LEU A 88 -6.71 -5.91 6.97
CA LEU A 88 -6.03 -6.24 5.73
C LEU A 88 -4.52 -6.06 5.86
N THR A 89 -4.08 -4.94 6.44
CA THR A 89 -2.67 -4.64 6.69
C THR A 89 -2.02 -5.74 7.53
N GLN A 90 -2.67 -6.10 8.64
CA GLN A 90 -2.17 -7.13 9.55
C GLN A 90 -2.05 -8.49 8.85
N LYS A 91 -3.09 -8.89 8.10
CA LYS A 91 -3.09 -10.14 7.33
C LYS A 91 -1.94 -10.18 6.30
N ILE A 92 -1.71 -9.08 5.58
CA ILE A 92 -0.63 -9.01 4.59
C ILE A 92 0.74 -9.00 5.29
N LYS A 93 0.88 -8.30 6.43
CA LYS A 93 2.11 -8.28 7.24
C LYS A 93 2.49 -9.68 7.72
N GLU A 94 1.55 -10.44 8.26
CA GLU A 94 1.78 -11.82 8.69
C GLU A 94 2.22 -12.73 7.54
N ALA A 95 1.56 -12.62 6.38
CA ALA A 95 1.97 -13.35 5.18
C ALA A 95 3.36 -12.93 4.67
N GLY A 96 3.66 -11.63 4.70
CA GLY A 96 4.97 -11.09 4.31
C GLY A 96 6.09 -11.60 5.20
N ASN A 97 5.88 -11.63 6.52
CA ASN A 97 6.82 -12.20 7.48
C ASN A 97 7.10 -13.68 7.20
N THR A 98 6.08 -14.45 6.80
CA THR A 98 6.25 -15.88 6.46
C THR A 98 7.07 -16.08 5.18
N LEU A 99 7.06 -15.09 4.27
CA LEU A 99 7.75 -15.14 2.99
C LEU A 99 9.08 -14.36 2.97
N ASP A 100 9.53 -13.85 4.12
CA ASP A 100 10.70 -12.97 4.24
C ASP A 100 10.61 -11.68 3.38
N ILE A 101 9.39 -11.20 3.13
CA ILE A 101 9.11 -9.95 2.39
C ILE A 101 8.49 -8.94 3.34
N LYS A 102 9.22 -7.87 3.63
CA LYS A 102 8.80 -6.87 4.63
C LYS A 102 7.66 -6.01 4.09
N VAL A 103 6.55 -5.93 4.81
CA VAL A 103 5.61 -4.82 4.63
C VAL A 103 6.24 -3.61 5.32
N LEU A 104 6.70 -2.63 4.53
CA LEU A 104 7.44 -1.48 5.03
C LEU A 104 6.51 -0.36 5.50
N ASP A 105 5.37 -0.19 4.83
CA ASP A 105 4.35 0.79 5.20
C ASP A 105 3.01 0.45 4.51
N HIS A 106 1.95 1.09 4.97
CA HIS A 106 0.66 1.19 4.30
C HIS A 106 0.21 2.66 4.30
N LEU A 107 0.03 3.23 3.11
CA LEU A 107 -0.41 4.62 2.97
C LEU A 107 -1.87 4.72 2.54
N ILE A 108 -2.59 5.62 3.22
CA ILE A 108 -3.89 6.12 2.76
C ILE A 108 -3.66 7.47 2.13
N VAL A 109 -3.92 7.58 0.83
CA VAL A 109 -3.64 8.75 0.00
C VAL A 109 -4.93 9.52 -0.27
N THR A 110 -4.87 10.84 -0.19
CA THR A 110 -5.96 11.73 -0.62
C THR A 110 -5.39 12.81 -1.54
N GLU A 111 -6.22 13.73 -2.01
CA GLU A 111 -5.81 14.84 -2.86
C GLU A 111 -4.65 15.66 -2.25
N LYS A 112 -4.69 15.92 -0.94
CA LYS A 112 -3.79 16.88 -0.28
C LYS A 112 -2.97 16.33 0.89
N LYS A 113 -3.35 15.18 1.42
CA LYS A 113 -2.77 14.60 2.64
C LYS A 113 -2.71 13.08 2.55
N TYR A 114 -1.95 12.48 3.46
CA TYR A 114 -1.88 11.03 3.60
C TYR A 114 -1.80 10.62 5.06
N PHE A 115 -2.05 9.34 5.30
CA PHE A 115 -1.76 8.64 6.55
C PHE A 115 -0.73 7.54 6.27
N SER A 116 0.16 7.27 7.23
CA SER A 116 1.15 6.20 7.17
C SER A 116 0.98 5.32 8.40
N PHE A 117 0.71 4.03 8.19
CA PHE A 117 0.62 3.08 9.29
C PHE A 117 1.95 2.95 10.04
N ALA A 118 3.08 3.07 9.35
CA ALA A 118 4.40 3.02 9.97
C ALA A 118 4.66 4.26 10.85
N ASP A 119 4.34 5.47 10.38
CA ASP A 119 4.55 6.70 11.15
C ASP A 119 3.66 6.77 12.40
N ASP A 120 2.45 6.19 12.33
CA ASP A 120 1.47 6.16 13.42
C ASP A 120 1.55 4.90 14.31
N ASN A 121 2.60 4.08 14.20
CA ASN A 121 2.83 2.86 14.99
C ASN A 121 1.68 1.82 14.92
N LEU A 122 1.00 1.74 13.78
CA LEU A 122 -0.05 0.76 13.50
C LEU A 122 0.43 -0.43 12.66
N LEU A 123 1.71 -0.47 12.30
CA LEU A 123 2.27 -1.50 11.44
C LEU A 123 2.79 -2.70 12.23
#